data_AF-A0A1M5MZF6-F1
#
_entry.id   AF-A0A1M5MZF6-F1
#
_cell.length_a   1.000
_cell.length_b   1.000
_cell.length_c   1.000
_cell.angle_alpha   90.00
_cell.angle_beta   90.00
_cell.angle_gamma   90.00
#
_symmetry.space_group_name_H-M   'P 1'
#
loop_
_entity.id
_entity.type
_entity.pdbx_description
1 polymer ?
#
loop_
_entity_poly.entity_id
_entity_poly.type
_entity_poly.pdbx_seq_one_letter_code
_entity_poly.pdbx_strand_id
1 'polypeptide(L)'
;MKPKINYGAIAVFYIIAIICRFIAVKTDLFKGVEHNDYVFILIRGLGPALGAFAAIKLFSLQNPMSLKGIYSNYVLPFVVFWLLPALSITTLYYFIYGKFPIVFALTVLVYGLLEEIGWRGFLQEQLKGLPKFTSIAIIAILWFVWHLNLNMTTSNLIFLGVIFFGTWGIGKIYSKTGSLLAVAGVHSLNNFFVKGVHEQELMVILALLVIWIGFVIVYDRKFNKTKLALNN
;
A
#
# COMPACT_ATOMS: atom_id res chain seq x y z
N MET A 1 -10.92 -23.67 9.65
CA MET A 1 -11.91 -23.48 8.58
C MET A 1 -11.46 -22.36 7.67
N LYS A 2 -11.51 -22.51 6.34
CA LYS A 2 -11.21 -21.40 5.42
C LYS A 2 -12.30 -20.33 5.58
N PRO A 3 -11.95 -19.04 5.71
CA PRO A 3 -12.95 -17.99 5.82
C PRO A 3 -13.82 -17.99 4.55
N LYS A 4 -15.14 -17.90 4.73
CA LYS A 4 -16.08 -17.77 3.62
C LYS A 4 -15.91 -16.39 2.99
N ILE A 5 -15.72 -16.36 1.67
CA ILE A 5 -15.55 -15.11 0.92
C ILE A 5 -16.89 -14.38 0.88
N ASN A 6 -16.89 -13.10 1.25
CA ASN A 6 -18.05 -12.24 1.11
C ASN A 6 -17.96 -11.43 -0.19
N TYR A 7 -18.53 -11.97 -1.27
CA TYR A 7 -18.52 -11.32 -2.58
C TYR A 7 -19.26 -9.98 -2.60
N GLY A 8 -20.33 -9.83 -1.80
CA GLY A 8 -21.05 -8.57 -1.68
C GLY A 8 -20.18 -7.46 -1.07
N ALA A 9 -19.41 -7.79 -0.03
CA ALA A 9 -18.47 -6.86 0.58
C ALA A 9 -17.34 -6.47 -0.38
N ILE A 10 -16.80 -7.42 -1.15
CA ILE A 10 -15.79 -7.14 -2.18
C ILE A 10 -16.35 -6.20 -3.26
N ALA A 11 -17.59 -6.44 -3.71
CA ALA A 11 -18.25 -5.60 -4.71
C ALA A 11 -18.44 -4.17 -4.20
N VAL A 12 -18.97 -3.99 -2.99
CA VAL A 12 -19.14 -2.66 -2.38
C VAL A 12 -17.82 -1.93 -2.23
N PHE A 13 -16.79 -2.60 -1.71
CA PHE A 13 -15.44 -2.04 -1.63
C PHE A 13 -14.95 -1.53 -2.99
N TYR A 14 -15.05 -2.37 -4.01
CA TYR A 14 -14.44 -2.06 -5.30
C TYR A 14 -15.23 -1.00 -6.08
N ILE A 15 -16.56 -1.01 -5.99
CA ILE A 15 -17.43 0.03 -6.58
C ILE A 15 -17.11 1.39 -5.97
N ILE A 16 -16.97 1.50 -4.65
CA ILE A 16 -16.60 2.76 -4.02
C ILE A 16 -15.19 3.18 -4.44
N ALA A 17 -14.22 2.25 -4.42
CA ALA A 17 -12.85 2.55 -4.81
C ALA A 17 -12.76 3.10 -6.24
N ILE A 18 -13.42 2.46 -7.21
CA ILE A 18 -13.40 2.86 -8.62
C ILE A 18 -14.16 4.17 -8.86
N ILE A 19 -15.31 4.39 -8.21
CA ILE A 19 -16.07 5.64 -8.33
C ILE A 19 -15.25 6.81 -7.78
N CYS A 20 -14.65 6.67 -6.60
CA CYS A 20 -13.79 7.70 -6.02
C CYS A 20 -12.62 8.04 -6.96
N ARG A 21 -11.98 7.02 -7.55
CA ARG A 21 -10.92 7.27 -8.55
C ARG A 21 -11.46 8.00 -9.76
N PHE A 22 -12.57 7.53 -10.33
CA PHE A 22 -13.17 8.12 -11.52
C PHE A 22 -13.47 9.60 -11.29
N ILE A 23 -14.14 9.93 -10.18
CA ILE A 23 -14.41 11.32 -9.80
C ILE A 23 -13.11 12.11 -9.67
N ALA A 24 -12.08 11.55 -9.02
CA ALA A 24 -10.82 12.24 -8.80
C ALA A 24 -9.98 12.48 -10.07
N VAL A 25 -10.10 11.66 -11.12
CA VAL A 25 -9.18 11.73 -12.28
C VAL A 25 -9.84 11.85 -13.66
N LYS A 26 -11.17 11.69 -13.76
CA LYS A 26 -11.94 11.75 -15.02
C LYS A 26 -13.04 12.80 -15.02
N THR A 27 -13.20 13.55 -13.93
CA THR A 27 -14.20 14.62 -13.82
C THR A 27 -13.56 15.94 -13.42
N ASP A 28 -14.30 17.01 -13.64
CA ASP A 28 -13.88 18.38 -13.33
C ASP A 28 -14.16 18.80 -11.89
N LEU A 29 -14.68 17.89 -11.04
CA LEU A 29 -15.15 18.21 -9.69
C LEU A 29 -14.08 18.86 -8.80
N PHE A 30 -12.81 18.51 -9.02
CA PHE A 30 -11.69 18.97 -8.20
C PHE A 30 -10.80 20.02 -8.88
N LYS A 31 -11.21 20.60 -10.03
CA LYS A 31 -10.42 21.64 -10.73
C LYS A 31 -9.98 22.80 -9.84
N GLY A 32 -10.77 23.17 -8.82
CA GLY A 32 -10.42 24.23 -7.86
C GLY A 32 -9.48 23.82 -6.72
N VAL A 33 -9.27 22.52 -6.50
CA VAL A 33 -8.42 21.95 -5.43
C VAL A 33 -7.12 21.37 -6.01
N GLU A 34 -7.06 21.13 -7.32
CA GLU A 34 -5.86 20.68 -8.04
C GLU A 34 -4.64 21.58 -7.82
N HIS A 35 -4.84 22.87 -7.54
CA HIS A 35 -3.75 23.79 -7.19
C HIS A 35 -3.03 23.43 -5.87
N ASN A 36 -3.64 22.61 -5.01
CA ASN A 36 -2.98 22.02 -3.84
C ASN A 36 -2.57 20.57 -4.17
N ASP A 37 -1.38 20.43 -4.75
CA ASP A 37 -0.82 19.15 -5.20
C ASP A 37 -0.91 18.04 -4.14
N TYR A 38 -0.70 18.38 -2.87
CA TYR A 38 -0.69 17.40 -1.77
C TYR A 38 -2.08 16.88 -1.42
N VAL A 39 -3.06 17.77 -1.29
CA VAL A 39 -4.45 17.38 -1.01
C VAL A 39 -4.98 16.53 -2.17
N PHE A 40 -4.68 16.94 -3.40
CA PHE A 40 -5.10 16.21 -4.59
C PHE A 40 -4.44 14.83 -4.71
N ILE A 41 -3.18 14.67 -4.31
CA ILE A 41 -2.55 13.35 -4.16
C ILE A 41 -3.41 12.46 -3.25
N LEU A 42 -3.78 12.93 -2.05
CA LEU A 42 -4.54 12.13 -1.10
C LEU A 42 -5.93 11.75 -1.62
N ILE A 43 -6.64 12.69 -2.24
CA ILE A 43 -7.98 12.45 -2.83
C ILE A 43 -7.91 11.30 -3.84
N ARG A 44 -6.86 11.26 -4.69
CA ARG A 44 -6.68 10.19 -5.70
C ARG A 44 -6.48 8.79 -5.11
N GLY A 45 -6.05 8.68 -3.85
CA GLY A 45 -5.78 7.42 -3.15
C GLY A 45 -6.81 7.06 -2.07
N LEU A 46 -7.78 7.94 -1.79
CA LEU A 46 -8.72 7.78 -0.68
C LEU A 46 -9.78 6.69 -0.89
N GLY A 47 -10.11 6.39 -2.16
CA GLY A 47 -11.18 5.46 -2.54
C GLY A 47 -11.11 4.06 -1.90
N PRO A 48 -9.97 3.34 -1.98
CA PRO A 48 -9.82 2.03 -1.37
C PRO A 48 -10.09 2.01 0.15
N ALA A 49 -9.61 3.01 0.90
CA ALA A 49 -9.89 3.12 2.34
C ALA A 49 -11.39 3.31 2.61
N LEU A 50 -12.05 4.23 1.91
CA LEU A 50 -13.49 4.47 2.06
C LEU A 50 -14.30 3.22 1.72
N GLY A 51 -13.96 2.55 0.62
CA GLY A 51 -14.61 1.31 0.21
C GLY A 51 -14.48 0.21 1.26
N ALA A 52 -13.30 0.06 1.86
CA ALA A 52 -13.06 -0.92 2.91
C ALA A 52 -13.89 -0.63 4.16
N PHE A 53 -13.87 0.62 4.65
CA PHE A 53 -14.66 1.00 5.82
C PHE A 53 -16.16 0.84 5.59
N ALA A 54 -16.66 1.20 4.40
CA ALA A 54 -18.05 1.02 4.04
C ALA A 54 -18.44 -0.47 4.00
N ALA A 55 -17.64 -1.32 3.35
CA ALA A 55 -17.89 -2.76 3.28
C ALA A 55 -17.84 -3.43 4.66
N ILE A 56 -16.87 -3.07 5.51
CA ILE A 56 -16.76 -3.58 6.89
C ILE A 56 -18.01 -3.22 7.69
N LYS A 57 -18.45 -1.96 7.61
CA LYS A 57 -19.62 -1.48 8.34
C LYS A 57 -20.92 -2.10 7.84
N LEU A 58 -21.13 -2.16 6.53
CA LEU A 58 -22.38 -2.64 5.93
C LEU A 58 -22.60 -4.15 6.13
N PHE A 59 -21.52 -4.93 6.14
CA PHE A 59 -21.59 -6.38 6.29
C PHE A 59 -21.17 -6.86 7.69
N SER A 60 -20.99 -5.95 8.64
CA SER A 60 -20.60 -6.24 10.04
C SER A 60 -19.38 -7.17 10.14
N LEU A 61 -18.37 -6.92 9.29
CA LEU A 61 -17.19 -7.77 9.22
C LEU A 61 -16.27 -7.49 10.41
N GLN A 62 -15.62 -8.54 10.91
CA GLN A 62 -14.49 -8.34 11.83
C GLN A 62 -13.38 -7.59 11.09
N ASN A 63 -12.86 -6.54 11.73
CA ASN A 63 -11.80 -5.71 11.16
C ASN A 63 -10.44 -6.15 11.69
N PRO A 64 -9.64 -6.94 10.92
CA PRO A 64 -8.31 -7.37 11.35
C PRO A 64 -7.23 -6.29 11.16
N MET A 65 -7.59 -5.11 10.63
CA MET A 65 -6.61 -4.08 10.28
C MET A 65 -5.84 -3.58 11.50
N SER A 66 -4.52 -3.49 11.35
CA SER A 66 -3.64 -2.96 12.39
C SER A 66 -2.57 -2.07 11.78
N LEU A 67 -2.36 -0.88 12.35
CA LEU A 67 -1.24 -0.02 11.95
C LEU A 67 0.10 -0.65 12.33
N LYS A 68 0.22 -1.22 13.54
CA LYS A 68 1.46 -1.84 14.03
C LYS A 68 1.61 -3.32 13.70
N GLY A 69 0.53 -4.07 13.53
CA GLY A 69 0.62 -5.52 13.35
C GLY A 69 1.38 -6.22 14.49
N ILE A 70 2.36 -7.07 14.15
CA ILE A 70 3.19 -7.84 15.10
C ILE A 70 4.18 -6.99 15.90
N TYR A 71 4.42 -5.73 15.51
CA TYR A 71 5.43 -4.89 16.18
C TYR A 71 5.02 -4.51 17.60
N SER A 72 6.02 -4.25 18.45
CA SER A 72 5.83 -3.98 19.88
C SER A 72 4.93 -2.76 20.10
N ASN A 73 5.14 -1.71 19.32
CA ASN A 73 4.38 -0.46 19.35
C ASN A 73 4.23 0.13 17.94
N TYR A 74 3.54 1.27 17.83
CA TYR A 74 3.35 1.99 16.57
C TYR A 74 4.58 2.78 16.11
N VAL A 75 5.45 3.17 17.05
CA VAL A 75 6.66 3.97 16.76
C VAL A 75 7.64 3.17 15.92
N LEU A 76 7.84 1.89 16.24
CA LEU A 76 8.80 1.06 15.55
C LEU A 76 8.55 0.94 14.03
N PRO A 77 7.37 0.49 13.56
CA PRO A 77 7.08 0.46 12.13
C PRO A 77 7.02 1.86 11.50
N PHE A 78 6.61 2.89 12.24
CA PHE A 78 6.64 4.26 11.75
C PHE A 78 8.08 4.73 11.46
N VAL A 79 9.01 4.53 12.39
CA VAL A 79 10.41 4.90 12.18
C VAL A 79 11.01 4.13 11.01
N VAL A 80 10.82 2.80 10.97
CA VAL A 80 11.47 1.93 9.98
C VAL A 80 10.88 2.09 8.58
N PHE A 81 9.57 2.19 8.43
CA PHE A 81 8.90 2.18 7.13
C PHE A 81 8.42 3.55 6.66
N TRP A 82 8.46 4.59 7.52
CA TRP A 82 8.04 5.95 7.14
C TRP A 82 9.17 6.95 7.29
N LEU A 83 9.74 7.12 8.47
CA LEU A 83 10.79 8.14 8.68
C LEU A 83 12.07 7.81 7.93
N LEU A 84 12.54 6.56 8.02
CA LEU A 84 13.75 6.12 7.33
C LEU A 84 13.68 6.36 5.80
N PRO A 85 12.66 5.88 5.05
CA PRO A 85 12.59 6.15 3.62
C PRO A 85 12.37 7.63 3.32
N ALA A 86 11.52 8.33 4.06
CA ALA A 86 11.28 9.75 3.83
C ALA A 86 12.57 10.56 3.96
N LEU A 87 13.33 10.38 5.04
CA LEU A 87 14.61 11.06 5.24
C LEU A 87 15.67 10.65 4.22
N SER A 88 15.77 9.36 3.90
CA SER A 88 16.76 8.86 2.92
C SER A 88 16.52 9.47 1.54
N ILE A 89 15.27 9.49 1.10
CA ILE A 89 14.87 9.99 -0.22
C ILE A 89 14.95 11.52 -0.27
N THR A 90 14.49 12.23 0.76
CA THR A 90 14.54 13.70 0.75
C THR A 90 15.96 14.22 0.85
N THR A 91 16.83 13.50 1.57
CA THR A 91 18.27 13.81 1.62
C THR A 91 18.90 13.58 0.25
N LEU A 92 18.60 12.47 -0.43
CA LEU A 92 19.06 12.25 -1.80
C LEU A 92 18.61 13.38 -2.73
N TYR A 93 17.34 13.76 -2.67
CA TYR A 93 16.78 14.84 -3.51
C TYR A 93 17.40 16.20 -3.19
N TYR A 94 17.80 16.43 -1.94
CA TYR A 94 18.51 17.64 -1.58
C TYR A 94 19.87 17.72 -2.28
N PHE A 95 20.62 16.62 -2.32
CA PHE A 95 21.91 16.60 -3.01
C PHE A 95 21.80 16.65 -4.54
N ILE A 96 20.77 16.04 -5.14
CA ILE A 96 20.60 16.04 -6.60
C ILE A 96 19.97 17.35 -7.10
N TYR A 97 18.96 17.85 -6.41
CA TYR A 97 18.07 18.92 -6.91
C TYR A 97 18.06 20.18 -6.03
N GLY A 98 18.78 20.19 -4.90
CA GLY A 98 18.78 21.31 -3.95
C GLY A 98 17.47 21.48 -3.17
N LYS A 99 16.59 20.47 -3.16
CA LYS A 99 15.26 20.53 -2.51
C LYS A 99 15.11 19.42 -1.47
N PHE A 100 14.50 19.75 -0.33
CA PHE A 100 14.20 18.79 0.74
C PHE A 100 12.68 18.58 0.88
N PRO A 101 12.05 17.76 0.02
CA PRO A 101 10.59 17.71 -0.10
C PRO A 101 9.95 16.76 0.94
N ILE A 102 10.16 17.02 2.23
CA ILE A 102 9.69 16.14 3.31
C ILE A 102 8.16 16.06 3.38
N VAL A 103 7.46 17.16 3.12
CA VAL A 103 6.00 17.20 3.08
C VAL A 103 5.48 16.28 1.98
N PHE A 104 6.06 16.36 0.77
CA PHE A 104 5.74 15.45 -0.33
C PHE A 104 5.97 13.98 0.04
N ALA A 105 7.12 13.68 0.66
CA ALA A 105 7.45 12.31 1.05
C ALA A 105 6.41 11.75 2.04
N LEU A 106 6.01 12.53 3.04
CA LEU A 106 4.98 12.13 4.00
C LEU A 106 3.59 12.03 3.33
N THR A 107 3.24 12.92 2.40
CA THR A 107 1.99 12.84 1.63
C THR A 107 1.93 11.54 0.83
N VAL A 108 3.02 11.13 0.19
CA VAL A 108 3.12 9.87 -0.57
C VAL A 108 2.98 8.64 0.33
N LEU A 109 3.48 8.70 1.57
CA LEU A 109 3.29 7.64 2.57
C LEU A 109 1.84 7.53 3.04
N VAL A 110 1.18 8.67 3.31
CA VAL A 110 -0.24 8.70 3.66
C VAL A 110 -1.09 8.21 2.49
N TYR A 111 -0.78 8.61 1.25
CA TYR A 111 -1.40 8.10 0.04
C TYR A 111 -1.30 6.56 -0.04
N GLY A 112 -0.09 6.02 0.15
CA GLY A 112 0.12 4.57 0.17
C GLY A 112 -0.70 3.89 1.27
N LEU A 113 -0.77 4.47 2.46
CA LEU A 113 -1.60 3.95 3.55
C LEU A 113 -3.09 3.89 3.19
N LEU A 114 -3.64 4.94 2.58
CA LEU A 114 -5.04 4.97 2.16
C LEU A 114 -5.35 3.86 1.15
N GLU A 115 -4.45 3.61 0.21
CA GLU A 115 -4.56 2.48 -0.70
C GLU A 115 -4.48 1.13 0.04
N GLU A 116 -3.47 0.95 0.89
CA GLU A 116 -3.20 -0.32 1.56
C GLU A 116 -4.26 -0.73 2.58
N ILE A 117 -4.97 0.21 3.19
CA ILE A 117 -6.17 -0.07 3.99
C ILE A 117 -7.17 -0.89 3.16
N GLY A 118 -7.39 -0.51 1.90
CA GLY A 118 -8.28 -1.21 0.99
C GLY A 118 -7.69 -2.52 0.46
N TRP A 119 -6.50 -2.46 -0.13
CA TRP A 119 -5.92 -3.61 -0.84
C TRP A 119 -5.47 -4.73 0.08
N ARG A 120 -4.74 -4.40 1.15
CA ARG A 120 -4.15 -5.38 2.08
C ARG A 120 -5.02 -5.54 3.32
N GLY A 121 -5.43 -4.42 3.92
CA GLY A 121 -6.24 -4.40 5.13
C GLY A 121 -7.63 -5.04 4.96
N PHE A 122 -8.21 -4.95 3.76
CA PHE A 122 -9.54 -5.49 3.47
C PHE A 122 -9.53 -6.59 2.39
N LEU A 123 -9.17 -6.27 1.15
CA LEU A 123 -9.38 -7.18 0.01
C LEU A 123 -8.57 -8.47 0.15
N GLN A 124 -7.28 -8.37 0.51
CA GLN A 124 -6.44 -9.54 0.76
C GLN A 124 -6.98 -10.42 1.89
N GLU A 125 -7.55 -9.82 2.94
CA GLU A 125 -8.17 -10.56 4.05
C GLU A 125 -9.47 -11.27 3.62
N GLN A 126 -10.25 -10.68 2.73
CA GLN A 126 -11.44 -11.33 2.17
C GLN A 126 -11.08 -12.51 1.24
N LEU A 127 -9.94 -12.43 0.56
CA LEU A 127 -9.49 -13.43 -0.42
C LEU A 127 -8.58 -14.50 0.17
N LYS A 128 -8.20 -14.43 1.46
CA LYS A 128 -7.24 -15.35 2.10
C LYS A 128 -7.63 -16.83 2.08
N GLY A 129 -8.91 -17.14 1.84
CA GLY A 129 -9.39 -18.51 1.66
C GLY A 129 -9.05 -19.15 0.31
N LEU A 130 -8.67 -18.34 -0.69
CA LEU A 130 -8.33 -18.78 -2.04
C LEU A 130 -6.89 -19.30 -2.14
N PRO A 131 -6.56 -20.05 -3.21
CA PRO A 131 -5.17 -20.30 -3.57
C PRO A 131 -4.39 -18.98 -3.69
N LYS A 132 -3.14 -18.97 -3.21
CA LYS A 132 -2.31 -17.75 -3.15
C LYS A 132 -2.22 -17.03 -4.50
N PHE A 133 -1.96 -17.79 -5.56
CA PHE A 133 -1.85 -17.23 -6.91
C PHE A 133 -3.16 -16.58 -7.37
N THR A 134 -4.30 -17.24 -7.13
CA THR A 134 -5.62 -16.70 -7.46
C THR A 134 -5.91 -15.39 -6.71
N SER A 135 -5.63 -15.34 -5.41
CA SER A 135 -5.79 -14.11 -4.62
C SER A 135 -4.90 -12.98 -5.15
N ILE A 136 -3.65 -13.27 -5.50
CA ILE A 136 -2.72 -12.28 -6.07
C ILE A 136 -3.24 -11.77 -7.42
N ALA A 137 -3.64 -12.68 -8.31
CA ALA A 137 -4.14 -12.31 -9.63
C ALA A 137 -5.38 -11.41 -9.54
N ILE A 138 -6.34 -11.75 -8.66
CA ILE A 138 -7.54 -10.93 -8.45
C ILE A 138 -7.17 -9.54 -7.95
N ILE A 139 -6.34 -9.44 -6.91
CA ILE A 139 -5.94 -8.13 -6.36
C ILE A 139 -5.19 -7.32 -7.41
N ALA A 140 -4.25 -7.93 -8.14
CA ALA A 140 -3.47 -7.24 -9.17
C ALA A 140 -4.36 -6.70 -10.30
N ILE A 141 -5.33 -7.49 -10.78
CA ILE A 141 -6.26 -7.06 -11.84
C ILE A 141 -7.14 -5.92 -11.35
N LEU A 142 -7.76 -6.07 -10.17
CA LEU A 142 -8.61 -5.03 -9.59
C LEU A 142 -7.81 -3.75 -9.31
N TRP A 143 -6.61 -3.87 -8.77
CA TRP A 143 -5.76 -2.72 -8.50
C TRP A 143 -5.28 -2.04 -9.80
N PHE A 144 -4.95 -2.80 -10.84
CA PHE A 144 -4.61 -2.24 -12.16
C PHE A 144 -5.79 -1.50 -12.80
N VAL A 145 -6.97 -2.14 -12.86
CA VAL A 145 -8.19 -1.53 -13.43
C VAL A 145 -8.58 -0.29 -12.63
N TRP A 146 -8.38 -0.29 -11.31
CA TRP A 146 -8.60 0.87 -10.46
C TRP A 146 -7.83 2.11 -10.91
N HIS A 147 -6.67 1.99 -11.57
CA HIS A 147 -5.93 3.15 -12.05
C HIS A 147 -6.58 3.85 -13.26
N LEU A 148 -7.57 3.23 -13.93
CA LEU A 148 -8.29 3.76 -15.10
C LEU A 148 -7.39 4.06 -16.31
N ASN A 149 -6.26 3.37 -16.42
CA ASN A 149 -5.29 3.46 -17.52
C ASN A 149 -5.35 2.21 -18.40
N LEU A 150 -6.48 1.99 -19.07
CA LEU A 150 -6.80 0.72 -19.74
C LEU A 150 -6.28 0.60 -21.19
N ASN A 151 -5.61 1.63 -21.71
CA ASN A 151 -5.04 1.57 -23.06
C ASN A 151 -3.97 0.49 -23.14
N MET A 152 -3.94 -0.30 -24.22
CA MET A 152 -2.95 -1.37 -24.41
C MET A 152 -1.61 -0.83 -24.92
N THR A 153 -0.96 0.01 -24.13
CA THR A 153 0.38 0.54 -24.40
C THR A 153 1.44 -0.30 -23.71
N THR A 154 2.67 -0.31 -24.24
CA THR A 154 3.81 -0.98 -23.60
C THR A 154 4.01 -0.50 -22.15
N SER A 155 3.84 0.81 -21.90
CA SER A 155 3.93 1.38 -20.56
C SER A 155 2.89 0.79 -19.60
N ASN A 156 1.63 0.64 -20.06
CA ASN A 156 0.57 0.06 -19.24
C ASN A 156 0.78 -1.45 -18.99
N LEU A 157 1.38 -2.18 -19.94
CA LEU A 157 1.76 -3.59 -19.73
C LEU A 157 2.89 -3.75 -18.72
N ILE A 158 3.90 -2.87 -18.78
CA ILE A 158 4.97 -2.81 -17.75
C ILE A 158 4.36 -2.48 -16.40
N PHE A 159 3.45 -1.49 -16.35
CA PHE A 159 2.76 -1.11 -15.12
C PHE A 159 1.93 -2.25 -14.54
N LEU A 160 1.23 -3.04 -15.37
CA LEU A 160 0.54 -4.25 -14.93
C LEU A 160 1.52 -5.26 -14.30
N GLY A 161 2.71 -5.44 -14.89
CA GLY A 161 3.76 -6.26 -14.31
C GLY A 161 4.21 -5.75 -12.94
N VAL A 162 4.46 -4.44 -12.81
CA VAL A 162 4.80 -3.80 -11.53
C VAL A 162 3.70 -4.01 -10.49
N ILE A 163 2.43 -3.82 -10.87
CA ILE A 163 1.28 -4.05 -10.00
C ILE A 163 1.21 -5.52 -9.56
N PHE A 164 1.40 -6.48 -10.46
CA PHE A 164 1.37 -7.91 -10.13
C PHE A 164 2.45 -8.29 -9.11
N PHE A 165 3.71 -7.90 -9.36
CA PHE A 165 4.81 -8.19 -8.43
C PHE A 165 4.70 -7.37 -7.14
N GLY A 166 4.19 -6.15 -7.20
CA GLY A 166 3.87 -5.31 -6.04
C GLY A 166 2.79 -5.94 -5.16
N THR A 167 1.72 -6.48 -5.75
CA THR A 167 0.68 -7.25 -5.05
C THR A 167 1.30 -8.42 -4.31
N TRP A 168 2.13 -9.22 -4.97
CA TRP A 168 2.80 -10.35 -4.33
C TRP A 168 3.74 -9.93 -3.20
N GLY A 169 4.66 -8.98 -3.46
CA GLY A 169 5.70 -8.58 -2.52
C GLY A 169 5.14 -7.90 -1.27
N ILE A 170 4.30 -6.87 -1.46
CA ILE A 170 3.66 -6.16 -0.36
C ILE A 170 2.70 -7.10 0.37
N GLY A 171 1.95 -7.94 -0.35
CA GLY A 171 1.05 -8.91 0.25
C GLY A 171 1.77 -9.92 1.14
N LYS A 172 3.01 -10.32 0.79
CA LYS A 172 3.86 -11.17 1.63
C LYS A 172 4.30 -10.47 2.92
N ILE A 173 4.63 -9.17 2.85
CA ILE A 173 4.94 -8.36 4.04
C ILE A 173 3.69 -8.25 4.93
N TYR A 174 2.51 -8.01 4.35
CA TYR A 174 1.25 -7.98 5.09
C TYR A 174 0.98 -9.31 5.80
N SER A 175 1.09 -10.44 5.10
CA SER A 175 0.83 -11.75 5.69
C SER A 175 1.79 -12.11 6.83
N LYS A 176 3.01 -11.56 6.83
CA LYS A 176 3.97 -11.78 7.92
C LYS A 176 3.75 -10.84 9.11
N THR A 177 3.39 -9.59 8.82
CA THR A 177 3.43 -8.53 9.84
C THR A 177 2.06 -8.07 10.30
N GLY A 178 1.04 -8.14 9.45
CA GLY A 178 -0.27 -7.51 9.66
C GLY A 178 -0.21 -5.98 9.80
N SER A 179 0.93 -5.35 9.50
CA SER A 179 1.17 -3.92 9.75
C SER A 179 0.88 -3.09 8.50
N LEU A 180 -0.14 -2.24 8.58
CA LEU A 180 -0.47 -1.26 7.54
C LEU A 180 0.63 -0.21 7.36
N LEU A 181 1.33 0.19 8.43
CA LEU A 181 2.47 1.10 8.32
C LEU A 181 3.61 0.49 7.50
N ALA A 182 3.90 -0.80 7.67
CA ALA A 182 4.92 -1.49 6.92
C ALA A 182 4.59 -1.61 5.43
N VAL A 183 3.36 -2.03 5.10
CA VAL A 183 2.95 -2.15 3.69
C VAL A 183 2.79 -0.80 3.00
N ALA A 184 2.34 0.23 3.71
CA ALA A 184 2.27 1.59 3.17
C ALA A 184 3.67 2.09 2.78
N GLY A 185 4.67 1.91 3.64
CA GLY A 185 6.05 2.29 3.34
C GLY A 185 6.62 1.59 2.11
N VAL A 186 6.35 0.29 1.98
CA VAL A 186 6.82 -0.51 0.82
C VAL A 186 6.07 -0.13 -0.46
N HIS A 187 4.75 0.08 -0.38
CA HIS A 187 3.95 0.60 -1.50
C HIS A 187 4.55 1.90 -2.02
N SER A 188 4.83 2.85 -1.13
CA SER A 188 5.23 4.21 -1.47
C SER A 188 6.57 4.30 -2.21
N LEU A 189 7.40 3.25 -2.22
CA LEU A 189 8.68 3.23 -2.94
C LEU A 189 8.55 3.68 -4.40
N ASN A 190 7.54 3.19 -5.13
CA ASN A 190 7.34 3.56 -6.53
C ASN A 190 6.84 5.02 -6.69
N ASN A 191 6.17 5.55 -5.66
CA ASN A 191 5.49 6.83 -5.73
C ASN A 191 6.39 8.02 -5.35
N PHE A 192 7.54 7.77 -4.73
CA PHE A 192 8.52 8.83 -4.44
C PHE A 192 9.20 9.38 -5.69
N PHE A 193 9.31 8.57 -6.75
CA PHE A 193 10.14 8.84 -7.93
C PHE A 193 9.30 9.29 -9.12
N VAL A 194 8.70 10.48 -9.01
CA VAL A 194 7.79 11.07 -10.02
C VAL A 194 8.47 11.25 -11.38
N LYS A 195 9.78 11.44 -11.40
CA LYS A 195 10.58 11.60 -12.63
C LYS A 195 11.15 10.27 -13.17
N GLY A 196 10.70 9.14 -12.62
CA GLY A 196 11.32 7.84 -12.86
C GLY A 196 12.46 7.55 -11.88
N VAL A 197 12.92 6.31 -11.91
CA VAL A 197 13.98 5.80 -11.03
C VAL A 197 15.29 5.79 -11.81
N HIS A 198 16.26 6.62 -11.42
CA HIS A 198 17.63 6.56 -11.93
C HIS A 198 18.53 5.74 -11.00
N GLU A 199 19.82 5.67 -11.30
CA GLU A 199 20.78 4.81 -10.60
C GLU A 199 20.83 5.08 -9.09
N GLN A 200 20.91 6.34 -8.67
CA GLN A 200 21.04 6.72 -7.27
C GLN A 200 19.74 6.45 -6.49
N GLU A 201 18.59 6.75 -7.10
CA GLU A 201 17.27 6.41 -6.58
C GLU A 201 17.11 4.89 -6.42
N LEU A 202 17.54 4.12 -7.43
CA LEU A 202 17.52 2.65 -7.40
C LEU A 202 18.38 2.11 -6.26
N MET A 203 19.58 2.66 -6.03
CA MET A 203 20.45 2.25 -4.92
C MET A 203 19.77 2.48 -3.56
N VAL A 204 19.10 3.61 -3.37
CA VAL A 204 18.33 3.89 -2.13
C VAL A 204 17.17 2.92 -1.98
N ILE A 205 16.41 2.64 -3.05
CA ILE A 205 15.32 1.64 -3.03
C ILE A 205 15.87 0.28 -2.62
N LEU A 206 16.95 -0.19 -3.23
CA LEU A 206 17.54 -1.50 -2.94
C LEU A 206 18.03 -1.57 -1.49
N ALA A 207 18.71 -0.54 -0.99
CA ALA A 207 19.15 -0.47 0.40
C ALA A 207 17.97 -0.55 1.38
N LEU A 208 16.90 0.22 1.13
CA LEU A 208 15.68 0.18 1.94
C LEU A 208 15.02 -1.21 1.90
N LEU A 209 14.92 -1.84 0.73
CA LEU A 209 14.35 -3.18 0.59
C LEU A 209 15.17 -4.22 1.36
N VAL A 210 16.51 -4.18 1.31
CA VAL A 210 17.36 -5.09 2.09
C VAL A 210 17.12 -4.90 3.59
N ILE A 211 17.14 -3.65 4.07
CA ILE A 211 16.90 -3.31 5.47
C ILE A 211 15.53 -3.84 5.91
N TRP A 212 14.48 -3.56 5.14
CA TRP A 212 13.12 -3.94 5.48
C TRP A 212 12.88 -5.45 5.43
N ILE A 213 13.37 -6.15 4.40
CA ILE A 213 13.23 -7.60 4.32
C ILE A 213 13.96 -8.26 5.50
N GLY A 214 15.19 -7.83 5.80
CA GLY A 214 15.93 -8.30 6.97
C GLY A 214 15.17 -8.04 8.27
N PHE A 215 14.68 -6.82 8.45
CA PHE A 215 13.90 -6.40 9.62
C PHE A 215 12.64 -7.24 9.81
N VAL A 216 11.84 -7.44 8.75
CA VAL A 216 10.62 -8.26 8.78
C VAL A 216 10.95 -9.71 9.14
N ILE A 217 11.99 -10.30 8.55
CA ILE A 217 12.38 -11.70 8.83
C ILE A 217 12.79 -11.87 10.29
N VAL A 218 13.62 -10.97 10.82
CA VAL A 218 14.07 -11.02 12.21
C VAL A 218 12.89 -10.87 13.18
N TYR A 219 12.00 -9.91 12.91
CA TYR A 219 10.87 -9.64 13.80
C TYR A 219 9.82 -10.75 13.78
N ASP A 220 9.48 -11.29 12.60
CA ASP A 220 8.56 -12.43 12.45
C ASP A 220 9.08 -13.67 13.19
N ARG A 221 10.38 -13.98 13.07
CA ARG A 221 11.02 -15.08 13.82
C ARG A 221 10.92 -14.88 15.33
N LYS A 222 11.23 -13.67 15.83
CA LYS A 222 11.14 -13.34 17.26
C LYS A 222 9.71 -13.48 17.77
N PHE A 223 8.74 -12.93 17.05
CA PHE A 223 7.32 -12.98 17.42
C PHE A 223 6.81 -14.43 17.50
N ASN A 224 7.12 -15.26 16.50
CA ASN A 224 6.71 -16.67 16.50
C ASN A 224 7.35 -17.46 17.66
N LYS A 225 8.61 -17.16 18.02
CA LYS A 225 9.29 -17.80 19.16
C LYS A 225 8.63 -17.43 20.49
N THR A 226 8.29 -16.17 20.70
CA THR A 226 7.56 -15.72 21.89
C THR A 226 6.16 -16.33 21.98
N LYS A 227 5.44 -16.40 20.86
CA LYS A 227 4.10 -17.02 20.81
C LYS A 227 4.13 -18.50 21.18
N LEU A 228 5.14 -19.25 20.71
CA LEU A 228 5.33 -20.65 21.10
C LEU A 228 5.66 -20.81 22.58
N ALA A 229 6.47 -19.93 23.15
CA ALA A 229 6.83 -19.97 24.57
C ALA A 229 5.67 -19.64 25.52
N LEU A 230 4.66 -18.89 25.08
CA LEU A 230 3.45 -18.56 25.86
C LEU A 230 2.36 -19.65 25.79
N ASN A 231 2.47 -20.57 24.83
CA ASN A 231 1.49 -21.62 24.59
C ASN A 231 1.93 -23.00 25.13
N ASN A 232 3.14 -23.08 25.70
CA ASN A 232 3.69 -24.26 26.38
C ASN A 232 3.80 -23.96 27.88
#